data_AF-A0AAU9IFF1-F1
#
_entry.id   AF-A0AAU9IFF1-F1
#
_cell.length_a   1.000
_cell.length_b   1.000
_cell.length_c   1.000
_cell.angle_alpha   90.00
_cell.angle_beta   90.00
_cell.angle_gamma   90.00
#
_symmetry.space_group_name_H-M   'P 1'
#
loop_
_entity.id
_entity.type
_entity.pdbx_description
1 polymer ?
#
loop_
_entity_poly.entity_id
_entity_poly.type
_entity_poly.pdbx_seq_one_letter_code
_entity_poly.pdbx_strand_id
1 'polypeptide(L)'
;MDSSPLSRRHSMARENAEKVFNYLTARYKAETEATCQSLGYSLDELNQTKSAEQKERGTPSDLGKIRHIHHEERRMAKIMKLASEMINVIERTPSFDNLLKSLNITETKKSGKKYLNSSLNYESLPSYTSQFSKPQDVINYNYKKEKEKFNRSLMIIDRQTQLRKQENKRKQEKMKKFEERERKLKEEMQKRAEEHERFTANMNEIRKQRLEKKAKIEAEFRKQCRKHEIDLEERMEKLSEENKVQLRRKLEKKHAEILNKIKADYSKIVHEEVKENTDKKSMLRMMREIEDKIERRVVQYENNVKQRVQTAKEHSEKVDKVMSQSQIDEMKRKEEKLKQIVEKSRKIENMLGKKEDLAHLNSEKVKNVLEKKFDRKEQGIKEVKSEFNKKLHEIEEKDEKKTKFFDGFAKHVQKIVKEKIQKNSDVKQNQTTNYEKCCEDYERFKDKVMQKHFRLSRLAEDIKTHRQNLSALKRRSNLEVNILRNAATSNSPMKRSEIKALRETF
;
A
#
# COMPACT_ATOMS: atom_id res chain seq x y z
N MET A 1 -6.26 -10.44 64.11
CA MET A 1 -5.53 -9.39 63.38
C MET A 1 -5.14 -9.96 62.02
N ASP A 2 -6.09 -10.01 61.08
CA ASP A 2 -5.87 -10.60 59.75
C ASP A 2 -5.17 -9.61 58.82
N SER A 3 -3.84 -9.69 58.80
CA SER A 3 -3.01 -8.87 57.91
C SER A 3 -2.84 -9.56 56.55
N SER A 4 -3.95 -9.73 55.83
CA SER A 4 -3.92 -10.25 54.46
C SER A 4 -3.10 -9.31 53.55
N PRO A 5 -2.29 -9.84 52.61
CA PRO A 5 -1.51 -9.02 51.66
C PRO A 5 -2.36 -8.06 50.83
N LEU A 6 -3.64 -8.42 50.61
CA LEU A 6 -4.62 -7.57 49.93
C LEU A 6 -5.03 -6.39 50.82
N SER A 7 -5.26 -6.63 52.12
CA SER A 7 -5.62 -5.58 53.08
C SER A 7 -4.51 -4.52 53.21
N ARG A 8 -3.24 -4.94 53.24
CA ARG A 8 -2.09 -4.00 53.27
C ARG A 8 -1.97 -3.17 52.00
N ARG A 9 -2.21 -3.77 50.82
CA ARG A 9 -2.18 -3.03 49.54
C ARG A 9 -3.29 -1.99 49.46
N HIS A 10 -4.51 -2.33 49.91
CA HIS A 10 -5.62 -1.37 49.95
C HIS A 10 -5.38 -0.23 50.94
N SER A 11 -4.75 -0.50 52.09
CA SER A 11 -4.37 0.53 53.06
C SER A 11 -3.33 1.49 52.51
N MET A 12 -2.26 0.99 51.86
CA MET A 12 -1.22 1.86 51.27
C MET A 12 -1.76 2.71 50.12
N ALA A 13 -2.67 2.15 49.31
CA ALA A 13 -3.29 2.91 48.22
C ALA A 13 -4.17 4.06 48.74
N ARG A 14 -4.89 3.86 49.86
CA ARG A 14 -5.67 4.91 50.53
C ARG A 14 -4.79 6.07 50.99
N GLU A 15 -3.73 5.73 51.70
CA GLU A 15 -2.77 6.69 52.24
C GLU A 15 -2.09 7.50 51.12
N ASN A 16 -1.71 6.84 50.02
CA ASN A 16 -1.09 7.52 48.88
C ASN A 16 -2.07 8.44 48.15
N ALA A 17 -3.35 8.05 48.01
CA ALA A 17 -4.37 8.91 47.43
C ALA A 17 -4.57 10.17 48.28
N GLU A 18 -4.65 10.01 49.60
CA GLU A 18 -4.80 11.15 50.52
C GLU A 18 -3.59 12.10 50.48
N LYS A 19 -2.37 11.57 50.39
CA LYS A 19 -1.15 12.38 50.19
C LYS A 19 -1.19 13.18 48.88
N VAL A 20 -1.69 12.58 47.80
CA VAL A 20 -1.87 13.29 46.51
C VAL A 20 -2.91 14.40 46.63
N PHE A 21 -4.05 14.11 47.26
CA PHE A 21 -5.09 15.12 47.47
C PHE A 21 -4.59 16.29 48.33
N ASN A 22 -3.90 16.01 49.43
CA ASN A 22 -3.32 17.04 50.30
C ASN A 22 -2.25 17.88 49.60
N TYR A 23 -1.44 17.27 48.73
CA TYR A 23 -0.47 18.01 47.92
C TYR A 23 -1.16 18.98 46.95
N LEU A 24 -2.20 18.51 46.26
CA LEU A 24 -2.98 19.32 45.31
C LEU A 24 -3.71 20.47 46.00
N THR A 25 -4.37 20.22 47.14
CA THR A 25 -5.08 21.26 47.88
C THR A 25 -4.15 22.26 48.57
N ALA A 26 -2.96 21.85 49.01
CA ALA A 26 -2.00 22.75 49.65
C ALA A 26 -1.28 23.67 48.65
N ARG A 27 -0.98 23.20 47.44
CA ARG A 27 -0.24 23.98 46.43
C ARG A 27 -1.09 24.63 45.34
N TYR A 28 -2.22 24.01 44.98
CA TYR A 28 -3.05 24.38 43.83
C TYR A 28 -4.53 24.43 44.21
N LYS A 29 -4.85 25.07 45.35
CA LYS A 29 -6.19 25.03 45.95
C LYS A 29 -7.29 25.49 44.99
N ALA A 30 -7.08 26.62 44.31
CA ALA A 30 -8.06 27.21 43.40
C ALA A 30 -8.29 26.34 42.16
N GLU A 31 -7.22 25.81 41.57
CA GLU A 31 -7.28 24.92 40.42
C GLU A 31 -7.90 23.56 40.79
N THR A 32 -7.61 23.07 41.99
CA THR A 32 -8.19 21.84 42.53
C THR A 32 -9.70 22.01 42.72
N GLU A 33 -10.13 23.14 43.29
CA GLU A 33 -11.53 23.45 43.52
C GLU A 33 -12.31 23.61 42.20
N ALA A 34 -11.75 24.35 41.23
CA ALA A 34 -12.33 24.48 39.89
C ALA A 34 -12.45 23.13 39.17
N THR A 35 -11.42 22.27 39.29
CA THR A 35 -11.42 20.94 38.69
C THR A 35 -12.45 20.03 39.36
N CYS A 36 -12.55 20.04 40.69
CA CYS A 36 -13.59 19.32 41.44
C CYS A 36 -15.01 19.73 40.99
N GLN A 37 -15.27 21.04 40.91
CA GLN A 37 -16.55 21.56 40.43
C GLN A 37 -16.85 21.09 39.00
N SER A 38 -15.86 21.12 38.10
CA SER A 38 -16.01 20.61 36.73
C SER A 38 -16.33 19.11 36.66
N LEU A 39 -15.85 18.33 37.64
CA LEU A 39 -16.05 16.89 37.75
C LEU A 39 -17.34 16.52 38.51
N GLY A 40 -18.07 17.51 39.03
CA GLY A 40 -19.37 17.34 39.66
C GLY A 40 -19.33 16.91 41.14
N TYR A 41 -18.28 17.25 41.89
CA TYR A 41 -18.23 17.07 43.35
C TYR A 41 -17.52 18.24 44.04
N SER A 42 -17.82 18.48 45.32
CA SER A 42 -17.17 19.55 46.10
C SER A 42 -15.81 19.12 46.66
N LEU A 43 -14.96 20.08 47.00
CA LEU A 43 -13.70 19.83 47.70
C LEU A 43 -13.95 19.20 49.09
N ASP A 44 -15.03 19.62 49.75
CA ASP A 44 -15.42 19.15 51.08
C ASP A 44 -15.81 17.66 51.11
N GLU A 45 -16.41 17.16 50.03
CA GLU A 45 -16.72 15.73 49.88
C GLU A 45 -15.46 14.83 49.88
N LEU A 46 -14.30 15.38 49.51
CA LEU A 46 -13.03 14.66 49.50
C LEU A 46 -12.24 14.84 50.81
N ASN A 47 -12.45 15.96 51.51
CA ASN A 47 -11.90 16.24 52.83
C ASN A 47 -12.58 15.43 53.95
N GLN A 48 -13.86 15.07 53.81
CA GLN A 48 -14.59 14.35 54.84
C GLN A 48 -14.14 12.88 54.96
N THR A 49 -13.35 12.58 55.99
CA THR A 49 -13.15 11.21 56.49
C THR A 49 -14.35 10.84 57.36
N LYS A 50 -15.21 9.94 56.87
CA LYS A 50 -16.28 9.41 57.75
C LYS A 50 -15.64 8.50 58.79
N SER A 51 -15.76 8.86 60.07
CA SER A 51 -15.31 8.01 61.17
C SER A 51 -15.97 6.63 61.07
N ALA A 52 -15.17 5.58 61.21
CA ALA A 52 -15.65 4.19 61.27
C ALA A 52 -16.61 3.94 62.45
N GLU A 53 -16.70 4.88 63.40
CA GLU A 53 -17.48 4.77 64.63
C GLU A 53 -18.86 5.42 64.57
N GLN A 54 -19.24 6.06 63.44
CA GLN A 54 -20.59 6.61 63.27
C GLN A 54 -21.60 5.47 63.03
N LYS A 55 -21.92 4.72 64.09
CA LYS A 55 -22.99 3.72 64.11
C LYS A 55 -24.33 4.46 64.02
N GLU A 56 -24.92 4.50 62.85
CA GLU A 56 -26.36 4.77 62.72
C GLU A 56 -27.11 3.76 63.61
N ARG A 57 -27.81 4.25 64.65
CA ARG A 57 -28.62 3.41 65.56
C ARG A 57 -29.58 2.56 64.71
N GLY A 58 -29.50 1.24 64.86
CA GLY A 58 -30.38 0.28 64.17
C GLY A 58 -29.77 -0.47 62.98
N THR A 59 -28.50 -0.23 62.64
CA THR A 59 -27.84 -0.94 61.53
C THR A 59 -26.97 -2.11 62.04
N PRO A 60 -27.07 -3.33 61.48
CA PRO A 60 -26.17 -4.44 61.80
C PRO A 60 -24.69 -4.06 61.65
N SER A 61 -23.84 -4.50 62.58
CA SER A 61 -22.43 -4.10 62.69
C SER A 61 -21.61 -4.29 61.40
N ASP A 62 -21.97 -5.28 60.58
CA ASP A 62 -21.25 -5.62 59.36
C ASP A 62 -21.62 -4.70 58.19
N LEU A 63 -22.85 -4.17 58.16
CA LEU A 63 -23.28 -3.23 57.14
C LEU A 63 -22.61 -1.86 57.29
N GLY A 64 -22.33 -1.43 58.54
CA GLY A 64 -21.58 -0.20 58.81
C GLY A 64 -20.16 -0.25 58.24
N LYS A 65 -19.45 -1.37 58.44
CA LYS A 65 -18.09 -1.59 57.90
C LYS A 65 -18.07 -1.61 56.38
N ILE A 66 -19.04 -2.28 55.75
CA ILE A 66 -19.17 -2.34 54.27
C ILE A 66 -19.45 -0.94 53.69
N ARG A 67 -20.36 -0.17 54.32
CA ARG A 67 -20.65 1.21 53.89
C ARG A 67 -19.43 2.12 53.99
N HIS A 68 -18.64 1.99 55.07
CA HIS A 68 -17.38 2.75 55.22
C HIS A 68 -16.35 2.35 54.15
N ILE A 69 -16.17 1.06 53.87
CA ILE A 69 -15.28 0.59 52.80
C ILE A 69 -15.69 1.17 51.44
N HIS A 70 -16.97 1.10 51.08
CA HIS A 70 -17.47 1.67 49.82
C HIS A 70 -17.43 3.20 49.76
N HIS A 71 -17.47 3.87 50.91
CA HIS A 71 -17.26 5.31 51.00
C HIS A 71 -15.80 5.64 50.67
N GLU A 72 -14.85 5.00 51.35
CA GLU A 72 -13.42 5.21 51.12
C GLU A 72 -12.99 4.83 49.70
N GLU A 73 -13.52 3.75 49.13
CA GLU A 73 -13.26 3.38 47.73
C GLU A 73 -13.76 4.45 46.74
N ARG A 74 -14.95 5.02 46.98
CA ARG A 74 -15.49 6.11 46.14
C ARG A 74 -14.70 7.39 46.30
N ARG A 75 -14.31 7.74 47.52
CA ARG A 75 -13.47 8.90 47.84
C ARG A 75 -12.12 8.79 47.14
N MET A 76 -11.44 7.64 47.24
CA MET A 76 -10.19 7.37 46.52
C MET A 76 -10.35 7.50 45.01
N ALA A 77 -11.39 6.90 44.42
CA ALA A 77 -11.62 6.97 42.98
C ALA A 77 -11.80 8.41 42.48
N LYS A 78 -12.52 9.24 43.25
CA LYS A 78 -12.65 10.68 42.96
C LYS A 78 -11.30 11.41 43.07
N ILE A 79 -10.50 11.13 44.09
CA ILE A 79 -9.15 11.71 44.25
C ILE A 79 -8.23 11.32 43.09
N MET A 80 -8.25 10.05 42.67
CA MET A 80 -7.45 9.60 41.53
C MET A 80 -7.88 10.27 40.22
N LYS A 81 -9.19 10.46 40.02
CA LYS A 81 -9.73 11.17 38.86
C LYS A 81 -9.33 12.65 38.86
N LEU A 82 -9.44 13.32 40.00
CA LEU A 82 -8.98 14.69 40.20
C LEU A 82 -7.49 14.83 39.88
N ALA A 83 -6.67 13.96 40.47
CA ALA A 83 -5.23 13.95 40.20
C ALA A 83 -4.94 13.75 38.71
N SER A 84 -5.63 12.83 38.04
CA SER A 84 -5.47 12.57 36.61
C SER A 84 -5.77 13.79 35.73
N GLU A 85 -6.76 14.60 36.07
CA GLU A 85 -7.08 15.84 35.33
C GLU A 85 -6.08 16.95 35.65
N MET A 86 -5.66 17.07 36.92
CA MET A 86 -4.72 18.09 37.37
C MET A 86 -3.28 17.87 36.86
N ILE A 87 -2.90 16.63 36.50
CA ILE A 87 -1.58 16.26 35.94
C ILE A 87 -1.15 17.14 34.74
N ASN A 88 -2.11 17.68 34.00
CA ASN A 88 -1.87 18.52 32.81
C ASN A 88 -1.89 20.02 33.11
N VAL A 89 -2.26 20.42 34.32
CA VAL A 89 -2.51 21.81 34.72
C VAL A 89 -1.43 22.34 35.68
N ILE A 90 -0.75 21.44 36.41
CA ILE A 90 0.19 21.82 37.48
C ILE A 90 1.66 21.57 37.10
N GLU A 91 2.55 22.37 37.69
CA GLU A 91 4.00 22.14 37.61
C GLU A 91 4.41 20.90 38.42
N ARG A 92 5.16 19.99 37.79
CA ARG A 92 5.51 18.71 38.40
C ARG A 92 6.77 18.83 39.24
N THR A 93 6.68 18.45 40.51
CA THR A 93 7.87 18.17 41.34
C THR A 93 8.16 16.67 41.37
N PRO A 94 9.44 16.26 41.51
CA PRO A 94 9.81 14.83 41.59
C PRO A 94 9.08 14.06 42.70
N SER A 95 8.75 14.74 43.80
CA SER A 95 7.95 14.19 44.91
C SER A 95 6.51 13.87 44.52
N PHE A 96 5.89 14.68 43.66
CA PHE A 96 4.52 14.48 43.18
C PHE A 96 4.46 13.36 42.12
N ASP A 97 5.45 13.30 41.23
CA ASP A 97 5.56 12.22 40.24
C ASP A 97 5.75 10.83 40.88
N ASN A 98 6.50 10.74 41.97
CA ASN A 98 6.64 9.50 42.73
C ASN A 98 5.33 9.07 43.39
N LEU A 99 4.53 10.02 43.88
CA LEU A 99 3.21 9.74 44.44
C LEU A 99 2.23 9.26 43.35
N LEU A 100 2.21 9.89 42.18
CA LEU A 100 1.36 9.48 41.06
C LEU A 100 1.72 8.08 40.52
N LYS A 101 3.02 7.79 40.40
CA LYS A 101 3.52 6.45 40.03
C LYS A 101 3.10 5.39 41.04
N SER A 102 3.13 5.70 42.34
CA SER A 102 2.71 4.77 43.40
C SER A 102 1.21 4.40 43.32
N LEU A 103 0.40 5.26 42.69
CA LEU A 103 -1.03 5.06 42.43
C LEU A 103 -1.33 4.53 41.03
N ASN A 104 -0.32 4.21 40.21
CA ASN A 104 -0.44 3.84 38.80
C ASN A 104 -1.22 4.86 37.95
N ILE A 105 -1.26 6.14 38.34
CA ILE A 105 -1.89 7.20 37.55
C ILE A 105 -0.88 7.62 36.48
N THR A 106 -1.11 7.14 35.27
CA THR A 106 -0.31 7.50 34.09
C THR A 106 -1.07 8.51 33.25
N GLU A 107 -0.32 9.44 32.65
CA GLU A 107 -0.85 10.53 31.83
C GLU A 107 -1.80 9.99 30.75
N THR A 108 -3.10 10.28 30.87
CA THR A 108 -4.03 10.22 29.75
C THR A 108 -3.77 11.46 28.89
N LYS A 109 -2.77 11.37 28.00
CA LYS A 109 -2.60 12.36 26.93
C LYS A 109 -3.96 12.50 26.23
N LYS A 110 -4.60 13.67 26.35
CA LYS A 110 -5.76 14.05 25.54
C LYS A 110 -5.37 13.79 24.09
N SER A 111 -5.90 12.72 23.49
CA SER A 111 -5.53 12.29 22.14
C SER A 111 -6.25 13.18 21.12
N GLY A 112 -5.87 14.46 21.05
CA GLY A 112 -5.91 15.19 19.80
C GLY A 112 -4.82 14.57 18.91
N LYS A 113 -5.24 14.03 17.75
CA LYS A 113 -4.41 13.50 16.66
C LYS A 113 -2.91 13.86 16.75
N LYS A 114 -2.11 13.03 17.40
CA LYS A 114 -0.67 12.91 17.16
C LYS A 114 -0.32 11.43 17.14
N TYR A 115 -0.12 10.93 15.94
CA TYR A 115 0.57 9.68 15.71
C TYR A 115 1.94 9.72 16.39
N LEU A 116 2.36 8.54 16.85
CA LEU A 116 3.70 8.16 17.29
C LEU A 116 4.78 9.24 17.04
N ASN A 117 5.27 9.83 18.12
CA ASN A 117 6.67 10.22 18.27
C ASN A 117 6.99 10.11 19.77
N SER A 118 7.00 8.85 20.26
CA SER A 118 7.93 8.52 21.33
C SER A 118 9.29 8.48 20.68
N SER A 119 10.14 9.47 20.98
CA SER A 119 11.58 9.36 20.84
C SER A 119 12.05 8.18 21.70
N LEU A 120 11.97 6.97 21.14
CA LEU A 120 12.99 5.98 21.40
C LEU A 120 14.31 6.66 21.03
N ASN A 121 15.25 6.68 21.97
CA ASN A 121 16.64 7.01 21.70
C ASN A 121 17.09 6.29 20.42
N TYR A 122 17.29 7.07 19.36
CA TYR A 122 17.72 6.62 18.04
C TYR A 122 19.25 6.56 17.92
N GLU A 123 19.97 6.51 19.03
CA GLU A 123 21.44 6.39 19.05
C GLU A 123 21.94 4.96 19.31
N SER A 124 21.06 3.96 19.41
CA SER A 124 21.48 2.55 19.54
C SER A 124 20.75 1.56 18.63
N LEU A 125 20.16 2.05 17.54
CA LEU A 125 19.69 1.18 16.46
C LEU A 125 20.89 0.89 15.54
N PRO A 126 21.41 -0.36 15.48
CA PRO A 126 22.36 -0.73 14.45
C PRO A 126 21.62 -0.57 13.11
N SER A 127 22.28 0.07 12.15
CA SER A 127 21.85 0.15 10.76
C SER A 127 21.34 -1.22 10.25
N TYR A 128 20.02 -1.41 10.25
CA TYR A 128 19.36 -2.69 9.98
C TYR A 128 18.86 -2.81 8.53
N THR A 129 19.34 -1.96 7.63
CA THR A 129 19.06 -2.04 6.19
C THR A 129 20.20 -2.70 5.40
N SER A 130 21.21 -3.26 6.07
CA SER A 130 22.36 -3.96 5.45
C SER A 130 22.56 -5.41 5.90
N GLN A 131 21.59 -6.05 6.57
CA GLN A 131 21.84 -7.33 7.27
C GLN A 131 21.43 -8.62 6.54
N PHE A 132 20.84 -8.55 5.36
CA PHE A 132 20.51 -9.75 4.60
C PHE A 132 21.61 -10.00 3.57
N SER A 133 22.55 -10.87 3.93
CA SER A 133 23.69 -11.22 3.08
C SER A 133 23.31 -12.23 2.00
N LYS A 134 22.29 -13.06 2.27
CA LYS A 134 21.77 -14.08 1.36
C LYS A 134 20.24 -14.14 1.42
N PRO A 135 19.55 -14.54 0.34
CA PRO A 135 18.10 -14.70 0.33
C PRO A 135 17.55 -15.59 1.45
N GLN A 136 18.32 -16.59 1.89
CA GLN A 136 17.98 -17.49 3.00
C GLN A 136 17.81 -16.75 4.34
N ASP A 137 18.47 -15.60 4.54
CA ASP A 137 18.37 -14.82 5.77
C ASP A 137 16.98 -14.16 5.89
N VAL A 138 16.39 -13.74 4.77
CA VAL A 138 15.02 -13.20 4.70
C VAL A 138 13.99 -14.29 4.97
N ILE A 139 14.20 -15.49 4.43
CA ILE A 139 13.33 -16.65 4.65
C ILE A 139 13.34 -17.04 6.13
N ASN A 140 14.52 -17.12 6.75
CA ASN A 140 14.66 -17.43 8.17
C ASN A 140 14.07 -16.34 9.08
N TYR A 141 14.21 -15.07 8.72
CA TYR A 141 13.62 -13.96 9.45
C TYR A 141 12.09 -14.01 9.43
N ASN A 142 11.49 -14.23 8.26
CA ASN A 142 10.04 -14.36 8.12
C ASN A 142 9.52 -15.60 8.86
N TYR A 143 10.24 -16.73 8.77
CA TYR A 143 9.88 -17.95 9.50
C TYR A 143 9.92 -17.76 11.03
N LYS A 144 10.95 -17.09 11.57
CA LYS A 144 11.01 -16.74 13.01
C LYS A 144 9.85 -15.84 13.43
N LYS A 145 9.50 -14.86 12.59
CA LYS A 145 8.38 -13.93 12.86
C LYS A 145 7.04 -14.64 12.84
N GLU A 146 6.82 -15.59 11.93
CA GLU A 146 5.63 -16.44 11.92
C GLU A 146 5.60 -17.40 13.11
N LYS A 147 6.72 -18.02 13.47
CA LYS A 147 6.85 -18.88 14.65
C LYS A 147 6.51 -18.12 15.95
N GLU A 148 6.94 -16.87 16.07
CA GLU A 148 6.56 -16.02 17.21
C GLU A 148 5.06 -15.69 17.23
N LYS A 149 4.45 -15.41 16.08
CA LYS A 149 3.00 -15.16 15.99
C LYS A 149 2.20 -16.41 16.38
N PHE A 150 2.65 -17.58 15.93
CA PHE A 150 2.05 -18.86 16.28
C PHE A 150 2.14 -19.12 17.79
N ASN A 151 3.33 -18.94 18.39
CA ASN A 151 3.52 -19.10 19.83
C ASN A 151 2.67 -18.12 20.65
N ARG A 152 2.53 -16.86 20.23
CA ARG A 152 1.62 -15.90 20.89
C ARG A 152 0.17 -16.35 20.81
N SER A 153 -0.24 -16.94 19.68
CA SER A 153 -1.59 -17.47 19.50
C SER A 153 -1.85 -18.65 20.44
N LEU A 154 -0.88 -19.56 20.61
CA LEU A 154 -0.96 -20.64 21.59
C LEU A 154 -1.09 -20.11 23.03
N MET A 155 -0.31 -19.11 23.43
CA MET A 155 -0.43 -18.50 24.77
C MET A 155 -1.80 -17.85 25.01
N ILE A 156 -2.42 -17.28 23.97
CA ILE A 156 -3.77 -16.71 24.07
C ILE A 156 -4.81 -17.82 24.25
N ILE A 157 -4.69 -18.93 23.51
CA ILE A 157 -5.56 -20.09 23.62
C ILE A 157 -5.46 -20.72 25.02
N ASP A 158 -4.25 -20.88 25.55
CA ASP A 158 -4.04 -21.39 26.91
C ASP A 158 -4.67 -20.48 27.96
N ARG A 159 -4.50 -19.15 27.82
CA ARG A 159 -5.12 -18.17 28.72
C ARG A 159 -6.64 -18.23 28.66
N GLN A 160 -7.24 -18.33 27.47
CA GLN A 160 -8.68 -18.47 27.31
C GLN A 160 -9.20 -19.78 27.94
N THR A 161 -8.45 -20.87 27.80
CA THR A 161 -8.78 -22.17 28.38
C THR A 161 -8.74 -22.13 29.92
N GLN A 162 -7.74 -21.46 30.50
CA GLN A 162 -7.66 -21.27 31.95
C GLN A 162 -8.81 -20.41 32.49
N LEU A 163 -9.20 -19.35 31.78
CA LEU A 163 -10.34 -18.50 32.16
C LEU A 163 -11.66 -19.30 32.16
N ARG A 164 -11.89 -20.14 31.14
CA ARG A 164 -13.06 -21.04 31.10
C ARG A 164 -13.07 -22.04 32.27
N LYS A 165 -11.92 -22.62 32.62
CA LYS A 165 -11.81 -23.52 33.78
C LYS A 165 -12.13 -22.80 35.10
N GLN A 166 -11.64 -21.57 35.29
CA GLN A 166 -11.96 -20.77 36.48
C GLN A 166 -13.44 -20.39 36.56
N GLU A 167 -14.06 -20.04 35.42
CA GLU A 167 -15.49 -19.73 35.36
C GLU A 167 -16.36 -20.95 35.72
N ASN A 168 -16.03 -22.12 35.16
CA ASN A 168 -16.72 -23.37 35.50
C ASN A 168 -16.58 -23.72 36.98
N LYS A 169 -15.39 -23.52 37.57
CA LYS A 169 -15.17 -23.73 39.01
C LYS A 169 -16.04 -22.79 39.86
N ARG A 170 -16.15 -21.51 39.49
CA ARG A 170 -17.04 -20.54 40.16
C ARG A 170 -18.53 -20.92 40.01
N LYS A 171 -18.93 -21.46 38.86
CA LYS A 171 -20.30 -21.94 38.63
C LYS A 171 -20.63 -23.14 39.53
N GLN A 172 -19.71 -24.11 39.64
CA GLN A 172 -19.87 -25.26 40.54
C GLN A 172 -19.93 -24.84 42.02
N GLU A 173 -19.10 -23.90 42.47
CA GLU A 173 -19.17 -23.39 43.85
C GLU A 173 -20.49 -22.66 44.15
N LYS A 174 -21.04 -21.92 43.17
CA LYS A 174 -22.37 -21.29 43.31
C LYS A 174 -23.48 -22.34 43.42
N MET A 175 -23.43 -23.40 42.63
CA MET A 175 -24.40 -24.50 42.71
C MET A 175 -24.35 -25.20 44.06
N LYS A 176 -23.16 -25.54 44.56
CA LYS A 176 -23.00 -26.13 45.91
C LYS A 176 -23.57 -25.25 47.02
N LYS A 177 -23.34 -23.93 46.95
CA LYS A 177 -23.92 -22.97 47.91
C LYS A 177 -25.45 -22.88 47.82
N PHE A 178 -26.02 -23.08 46.63
CA PHE A 178 -27.46 -23.11 46.44
C PHE A 178 -28.06 -24.38 47.04
N GLU A 179 -27.48 -25.56 46.75
CA GLU A 179 -27.89 -26.85 47.32
C GLU A 179 -27.82 -26.84 48.86
N GLU A 180 -26.77 -26.27 49.44
CA GLU A 180 -26.63 -26.16 50.90
C GLU A 180 -27.69 -25.26 51.54
N ARG A 181 -28.06 -24.15 50.86
CA ARG A 181 -29.14 -23.27 51.32
C ARG A 181 -30.50 -23.95 51.22
N GLU A 182 -30.76 -24.66 50.13
CA GLU A 182 -32.03 -25.37 49.93
C GLU A 182 -32.20 -26.48 50.96
N ARG A 183 -31.12 -27.21 51.27
CA ARG A 183 -31.12 -28.22 52.34
C ARG A 183 -31.43 -27.60 53.71
N LYS A 184 -30.76 -26.50 54.07
CA LYS A 184 -31.01 -25.78 55.34
C LYS A 184 -32.47 -25.29 55.43
N LEU A 185 -33.03 -24.79 54.33
CA LEU A 185 -34.42 -24.36 54.27
C LEU A 185 -35.40 -25.53 54.51
N LYS A 186 -35.14 -26.70 53.90
CA LYS A 186 -35.96 -27.91 54.12
C LYS A 186 -35.91 -28.40 55.57
N GLU A 187 -34.71 -28.43 56.17
CA GLU A 187 -34.53 -28.79 57.58
C GLU A 187 -35.27 -27.81 58.52
N GLU A 188 -35.25 -26.51 58.23
CA GLU A 188 -35.97 -25.49 59.02
C GLU A 188 -37.49 -25.61 58.87
N MET A 189 -37.99 -25.88 57.66
CA MET A 189 -39.43 -26.13 57.43
C MET A 189 -39.92 -27.38 58.16
N GLN A 190 -39.14 -28.45 58.16
CA GLN A 190 -39.49 -29.70 58.84
C GLN A 190 -39.53 -29.50 60.36
N LYS A 191 -38.56 -28.78 60.94
CA LYS A 191 -38.58 -28.42 62.37
C LYS A 191 -39.81 -27.61 62.77
N ARG A 192 -40.21 -26.62 61.97
CA ARG A 192 -41.44 -25.85 62.25
C ARG A 192 -42.70 -26.70 62.18
N ALA A 193 -42.76 -27.66 61.26
CA ALA A 193 -43.89 -28.59 61.17
C ALA A 193 -43.98 -29.48 62.42
N GLU A 194 -42.85 -30.05 62.86
CA GLU A 194 -42.78 -30.87 64.08
C GLU A 194 -43.14 -30.07 65.35
N GLU A 195 -42.69 -28.80 65.45
CA GLU A 195 -43.06 -27.91 66.56
C GLU A 195 -44.57 -27.61 66.58
N HIS A 196 -45.18 -27.39 65.42
CA HIS A 196 -46.61 -27.14 65.29
C HIS A 196 -47.45 -28.38 65.66
N GLU A 197 -47.04 -29.57 65.24
CA GLU A 197 -47.69 -30.83 65.63
C GLU A 197 -47.61 -31.06 67.14
N ARG A 198 -46.44 -30.85 67.76
CA ARG A 198 -46.27 -30.96 69.22
C ARG A 198 -47.14 -29.98 69.98
N PHE A 199 -47.23 -28.73 69.52
CA PHE A 199 -48.08 -27.72 70.13
C PHE A 199 -49.56 -28.12 70.06
N THR A 200 -50.00 -28.61 68.89
CA THR A 200 -51.39 -29.06 68.68
C THR A 200 -51.74 -30.26 69.57
N ALA A 201 -50.84 -31.25 69.68
CA ALA A 201 -51.02 -32.40 70.55
C ALA A 201 -51.17 -31.98 72.02
N ASN A 202 -50.32 -31.06 72.49
CA ASN A 202 -50.38 -30.55 73.86
C ASN A 202 -51.71 -29.81 74.15
N MET A 203 -52.18 -28.98 73.21
CA MET A 203 -53.47 -28.29 73.35
C MET A 203 -54.66 -29.27 73.42
N ASN A 204 -54.60 -30.36 72.66
CA ASN A 204 -55.60 -31.44 72.72
C ASN A 204 -55.57 -32.18 74.06
N GLU A 205 -54.37 -32.47 74.60
CA GLU A 205 -54.19 -33.09 75.92
C GLU A 205 -54.80 -32.21 77.03
N ILE A 206 -54.51 -30.90 77.01
CA ILE A 206 -55.07 -29.92 77.96
C ILE A 206 -56.60 -29.89 77.88
N ARG A 207 -57.16 -29.92 76.65
CA ARG A 207 -58.61 -29.95 76.45
C ARG A 207 -59.23 -31.23 77.03
N LYS A 208 -58.60 -32.39 76.81
CA LYS A 208 -59.04 -33.68 77.37
C LYS A 208 -59.06 -33.65 78.89
N GLN A 209 -57.98 -33.19 79.53
CA GLN A 209 -57.90 -33.07 80.99
C GLN A 209 -58.97 -32.14 81.57
N ARG A 210 -59.28 -31.02 80.90
CA ARG A 210 -60.37 -30.12 81.31
C ARG A 210 -61.73 -30.80 81.24
N LEU A 211 -62.00 -31.56 80.17
CA LEU A 211 -63.26 -32.30 80.00
C LEU A 211 -63.41 -33.41 81.05
N GLU A 212 -62.34 -34.15 81.35
CA GLU A 212 -62.35 -35.18 82.40
C GLU A 212 -62.60 -34.58 83.80
N LYS A 213 -61.96 -33.44 84.12
CA LYS A 213 -62.24 -32.72 85.37
C LYS A 213 -63.70 -32.26 85.45
N LYS A 214 -64.24 -31.70 84.36
CA LYS A 214 -65.64 -31.28 84.29
C LYS A 214 -66.59 -32.46 84.55
N ALA A 215 -66.36 -33.60 83.90
CA ALA A 215 -67.17 -34.81 84.07
C ALA A 215 -67.15 -35.33 85.53
N LYS A 216 -65.98 -35.31 86.20
CA LYS A 216 -65.88 -35.70 87.62
C LYS A 216 -66.69 -34.77 88.53
N ILE A 217 -66.59 -33.46 88.32
CA ILE A 217 -67.34 -32.46 89.09
C ILE A 217 -68.86 -32.64 88.89
N GLU A 218 -69.31 -32.86 87.65
CA GLU A 218 -70.73 -33.12 87.37
C GLU A 218 -71.25 -34.40 88.04
N ALA A 219 -70.46 -35.48 88.04
CA ALA A 219 -70.83 -36.73 88.70
C ALA A 219 -70.94 -36.56 90.22
N GLU A 220 -70.01 -35.83 90.82
CA GLU A 220 -70.01 -35.55 92.26
C GLU A 220 -71.17 -34.64 92.67
N PHE A 221 -71.46 -33.61 91.87
CA PHE A 221 -72.62 -32.75 92.06
C PHE A 221 -73.94 -33.54 92.01
N ARG A 222 -74.11 -34.43 91.03
CA ARG A 222 -75.30 -35.31 90.93
C ARG A 222 -75.46 -36.21 92.16
N LYS A 223 -74.37 -36.74 92.70
CA LYS A 223 -74.38 -37.56 93.91
C LYS A 223 -74.81 -36.76 95.13
N GLN A 224 -74.33 -35.52 95.26
CA GLN A 224 -74.73 -34.61 96.35
C GLN A 224 -76.21 -34.22 96.25
N CYS A 225 -76.72 -33.93 95.05
CA CYS A 225 -78.15 -33.64 94.84
C CYS A 225 -79.04 -34.80 95.29
N ARG A 226 -78.74 -36.04 94.86
CA ARG A 226 -79.51 -37.22 95.28
C ARG A 226 -79.50 -37.42 96.79
N LYS A 227 -78.35 -37.21 97.43
CA LYS A 227 -78.25 -37.31 98.89
C LYS A 227 -79.10 -36.26 99.58
N HIS A 228 -79.07 -35.02 99.09
CA HIS A 228 -79.90 -33.96 99.61
C HIS A 228 -81.39 -34.17 99.37
N GLU A 229 -81.81 -34.77 98.24
CA GLU A 229 -83.21 -35.15 97.98
C GLU A 229 -83.70 -36.17 99.00
N ILE A 230 -82.93 -37.24 99.25
CA ILE A 230 -83.25 -38.27 100.26
C ILE A 230 -83.34 -37.64 101.66
N ASP A 231 -82.34 -36.83 102.06
CA ASP A 231 -82.33 -36.15 103.36
C ASP A 231 -83.53 -35.18 103.51
N LEU A 232 -84.05 -34.62 102.41
CA LEU A 232 -85.21 -33.72 102.41
C LEU A 232 -86.53 -34.49 102.56
N GLU A 233 -86.68 -35.62 101.88
CA GLU A 233 -87.83 -36.52 101.99
C GLU A 233 -87.96 -37.06 103.41
N GLU A 234 -86.87 -37.57 104.00
CA GLU A 234 -86.85 -38.08 105.38
C GLU A 234 -87.19 -37.01 106.43
N ARG A 235 -86.84 -35.74 106.16
CA ARG A 235 -87.17 -34.61 107.03
C ARG A 235 -88.61 -34.15 106.87
N MET A 236 -89.14 -34.16 105.64
CA MET A 236 -90.53 -33.78 105.34
C MET A 236 -91.57 -34.69 106.02
N GLU A 237 -91.25 -35.97 106.17
CA GLU A 237 -92.12 -36.98 106.79
C GLU A 237 -92.29 -36.80 108.32
N LYS A 238 -91.36 -36.10 108.98
CA LYS A 238 -91.33 -35.90 110.45
C LYS A 238 -91.83 -34.53 110.91
N LEU A 239 -92.29 -33.66 110.00
CA LEU A 239 -92.66 -32.29 110.34
C LEU A 239 -94.17 -32.11 110.51
N SER A 240 -94.56 -31.42 111.59
CA SER A 240 -95.94 -30.91 111.77
C SER A 240 -96.28 -29.88 110.69
N GLU A 241 -97.57 -29.70 110.40
CA GLU A 241 -98.02 -28.78 109.33
C GLU A 241 -97.55 -27.33 109.52
N GLU A 242 -97.44 -26.84 110.75
CA GLU A 242 -96.86 -25.52 111.02
C GLU A 242 -95.41 -25.38 110.55
N ASN A 243 -94.59 -26.42 110.76
CA ASN A 243 -93.21 -26.40 110.30
C ASN A 243 -93.13 -26.56 108.78
N LYS A 244 -94.06 -27.28 108.14
CA LYS A 244 -94.18 -27.32 106.68
C LYS A 244 -94.52 -25.96 106.10
N VAL A 245 -95.39 -25.17 106.74
CA VAL A 245 -95.69 -23.78 106.33
C VAL A 245 -94.45 -22.87 106.44
N GLN A 246 -93.68 -22.98 107.54
CA GLN A 246 -92.43 -22.23 107.66
C GLN A 246 -91.38 -22.66 106.61
N LEU A 247 -91.32 -23.95 106.29
CA LEU A 247 -90.47 -24.49 105.24
C LEU A 247 -90.87 -23.99 103.86
N ARG A 248 -92.18 -23.94 103.54
CA ARG A 248 -92.68 -23.35 102.29
C ARG A 248 -92.25 -21.89 102.13
N ARG A 249 -92.35 -21.08 103.20
CA ARG A 249 -91.87 -19.67 103.18
C ARG A 249 -90.35 -19.55 103.02
N LYS A 250 -89.57 -20.46 103.62
CA LYS A 250 -88.11 -20.52 103.41
C LYS A 250 -87.76 -20.96 101.99
N LEU A 251 -88.53 -21.90 101.43
CA LEU A 251 -88.43 -22.36 100.04
C LEU A 251 -88.74 -21.22 99.07
N GLU A 252 -89.80 -20.44 99.30
CA GLU A 252 -90.13 -19.26 98.48
C GLU A 252 -88.99 -18.23 98.49
N LYS A 253 -88.43 -17.92 99.66
CA LYS A 253 -87.25 -17.03 99.74
C LYS A 253 -86.04 -17.59 99.00
N LYS A 254 -85.73 -18.88 99.18
CA LYS A 254 -84.64 -19.55 98.47
C LYS A 254 -84.88 -19.60 96.96
N HIS A 255 -86.11 -19.81 96.53
CA HIS A 255 -86.50 -19.85 95.13
C HIS A 255 -86.35 -18.46 94.49
N ALA A 256 -86.72 -17.40 95.22
CA ALA A 256 -86.46 -16.02 94.79
C ALA A 256 -84.95 -15.71 94.69
N GLU A 257 -84.14 -16.16 95.65
CA GLU A 257 -82.67 -16.03 95.59
C GLU A 257 -82.07 -16.78 94.38
N ILE A 258 -82.54 -18.00 94.10
CA ILE A 258 -82.10 -18.81 92.96
C ILE A 258 -82.50 -18.14 91.65
N LEU A 259 -83.74 -17.67 91.51
CA LEU A 259 -84.21 -16.93 90.34
C LEU A 259 -83.39 -15.65 90.09
N ASN A 260 -83.05 -14.92 91.16
CA ASN A 260 -82.19 -13.74 91.05
C ASN A 260 -80.77 -14.10 90.61
N LYS A 261 -80.20 -15.21 91.12
CA LYS A 261 -78.89 -15.71 90.65
C LYS A 261 -78.94 -16.14 89.18
N ILE A 262 -79.97 -16.87 88.77
CA ILE A 262 -80.16 -17.29 87.38
C ILE A 262 -80.27 -16.06 86.47
N LYS A 263 -81.02 -15.03 86.87
CA LYS A 263 -81.08 -13.75 86.12
C LYS A 263 -79.72 -13.06 86.03
N ALA A 264 -78.96 -13.02 87.13
CA ALA A 264 -77.64 -12.41 87.15
C ALA A 264 -76.65 -13.18 86.25
N ASP A 265 -76.66 -14.52 86.29
CA ASP A 265 -75.80 -15.35 85.46
C ASP A 265 -76.19 -15.30 83.99
N TYR A 266 -77.49 -15.28 83.67
CA TYR A 266 -77.98 -15.05 82.31
C TYR A 266 -77.52 -13.69 81.77
N SER A 267 -77.62 -12.64 82.59
CA SER A 267 -77.14 -11.31 82.21
C SER A 267 -75.62 -11.28 81.98
N LYS A 268 -74.82 -12.07 82.71
CA LYS A 268 -73.38 -12.21 82.46
C LYS A 268 -73.09 -12.93 81.15
N ILE A 269 -73.80 -14.02 80.86
CA ILE A 269 -73.64 -14.77 79.60
C ILE A 269 -73.96 -13.88 78.41
N VAL A 270 -75.08 -13.13 78.45
CA VAL A 270 -75.43 -12.16 77.40
C VAL A 270 -74.35 -11.09 77.25
N HIS A 271 -73.77 -10.61 78.35
CA HIS A 271 -72.71 -9.61 78.31
C HIS A 271 -71.40 -10.17 77.71
N GLU A 272 -71.06 -11.42 78.00
CA GLU A 272 -69.92 -12.13 77.40
C GLU A 272 -70.14 -12.38 75.90
N GLU A 273 -71.34 -12.77 75.47
CA GLU A 273 -71.68 -12.91 74.04
C GLU A 273 -71.56 -11.58 73.27
N VAL A 274 -72.03 -10.48 73.86
CA VAL A 274 -71.87 -9.14 73.28
C VAL A 274 -70.39 -8.80 73.15
N LYS A 275 -69.59 -9.09 74.19
CA LYS A 275 -68.15 -8.85 74.20
C LYS A 275 -67.41 -9.69 73.15
N GLU A 276 -67.73 -10.98 73.04
CA GLU A 276 -67.16 -11.86 72.02
C GLU A 276 -67.50 -11.40 70.60
N ASN A 277 -68.73 -10.91 70.37
CA ASN A 277 -69.12 -10.33 69.09
C ASN A 277 -68.38 -9.02 68.77
N THR A 278 -68.11 -8.17 69.76
CA THR A 278 -67.27 -6.97 69.56
C THR A 278 -65.82 -7.33 69.26
N ASP A 279 -65.27 -8.34 69.92
CA ASP A 279 -63.91 -8.83 69.69
C ASP A 279 -63.77 -9.47 68.30
N LYS A 280 -64.76 -10.26 67.86
CA LYS A 280 -64.82 -10.79 66.48
C LYS A 280 -64.84 -9.68 65.44
N LYS A 281 -65.64 -8.62 65.64
CA LYS A 281 -65.66 -7.45 64.74
C LYS A 281 -64.32 -6.70 64.72
N SER A 282 -63.61 -6.64 65.85
CA SER A 282 -62.26 -6.05 65.94
C SER A 282 -61.23 -6.90 65.19
N MET A 283 -61.27 -8.22 65.37
CA MET A 283 -60.40 -9.17 64.68
C MET A 283 -60.59 -9.11 63.15
N LEU A 284 -61.83 -9.08 62.67
CA LEU A 284 -62.13 -8.95 61.24
C LEU A 284 -61.60 -7.64 60.64
N ARG A 285 -61.62 -6.54 61.42
CA ARG A 285 -61.00 -5.27 61.00
C ARG A 285 -59.48 -5.38 60.90
N MET A 286 -58.83 -5.99 61.89
CA MET A 286 -57.39 -6.24 61.85
C MET A 286 -56.99 -7.13 60.67
N MET A 287 -57.78 -8.18 60.37
CA MET A 287 -57.50 -9.04 59.21
C MET A 287 -57.56 -8.27 57.89
N ARG A 288 -58.59 -7.44 57.68
CA ARG A 288 -58.68 -6.58 56.48
C ARG A 288 -57.53 -5.59 56.37
N GLU A 289 -57.12 -4.97 57.48
CA GLU A 289 -55.96 -4.06 57.45
C GLU A 289 -54.64 -4.78 57.08
N ILE A 290 -54.50 -6.04 57.49
CA ILE A 290 -53.36 -6.87 57.12
C ILE A 290 -53.42 -7.23 55.63
N GLU A 291 -54.59 -7.65 55.13
CA GLU A 291 -54.82 -7.94 53.71
C GLU A 291 -54.50 -6.72 52.84
N ASP A 292 -55.03 -5.54 53.18
CA ASP A 292 -54.75 -4.27 52.48
C ASP A 292 -53.25 -3.90 52.49
N LYS A 293 -52.53 -4.21 53.57
CA LYS A 293 -51.08 -3.97 53.67
C LYS A 293 -50.30 -4.94 52.78
N ILE A 294 -50.74 -6.19 52.70
CA ILE A 294 -50.14 -7.21 51.83
C ILE A 294 -50.37 -6.82 50.37
N GLU A 295 -51.58 -6.49 49.96
CA GLU A 295 -51.90 -6.06 48.60
C GLU A 295 -51.09 -4.83 48.17
N ARG A 296 -51.02 -3.80 49.03
CA ARG A 296 -50.20 -2.60 48.76
C ARG A 296 -48.73 -2.94 48.56
N ARG A 297 -48.19 -3.88 49.35
CA ARG A 297 -46.81 -4.36 49.18
C ARG A 297 -46.63 -5.13 47.88
N VAL A 298 -47.56 -6.01 47.52
CA VAL A 298 -47.52 -6.77 46.27
C VAL A 298 -47.50 -5.83 45.08
N VAL A 299 -48.42 -4.85 45.04
CA VAL A 299 -48.45 -3.83 43.96
C VAL A 299 -47.16 -3.03 43.89
N GLN A 300 -46.56 -2.65 45.03
CA GLN A 300 -45.25 -1.99 45.05
C GLN A 300 -44.12 -2.88 44.51
N TYR A 301 -44.13 -4.18 44.81
CA TYR A 301 -43.14 -5.12 44.28
C TYR A 301 -43.32 -5.31 42.77
N GLU A 302 -44.55 -5.48 42.29
CA GLU A 302 -44.83 -5.58 40.86
C GLU A 302 -44.38 -4.33 40.10
N ASN A 303 -44.66 -3.15 40.64
CA ASN A 303 -44.24 -1.88 40.05
C ASN A 303 -42.70 -1.76 40.02
N ASN A 304 -42.01 -2.13 41.10
CA ASN A 304 -40.54 -2.17 41.12
C ASN A 304 -39.97 -3.14 40.08
N VAL A 305 -40.58 -4.32 39.92
CA VAL A 305 -40.14 -5.31 38.92
C VAL A 305 -40.37 -4.76 37.51
N LYS A 306 -41.56 -4.21 37.22
CA LYS A 306 -41.86 -3.57 35.93
C LYS A 306 -40.87 -2.46 35.61
N GLN A 307 -40.55 -1.61 36.58
CA GLN A 307 -39.62 -0.49 36.41
C GLN A 307 -38.19 -0.98 36.13
N ARG A 308 -37.72 -2.02 36.85
CA ARG A 308 -36.41 -2.63 36.60
C ARG A 308 -36.32 -3.29 35.22
N VAL A 309 -37.38 -3.96 34.77
CA VAL A 309 -37.44 -4.55 33.43
C VAL A 309 -37.39 -3.45 32.37
N GLN A 310 -38.12 -2.35 32.56
CA GLN A 310 -38.11 -1.22 31.65
C GLN A 310 -36.73 -0.55 31.57
N THR A 311 -36.07 -0.29 32.71
CA THR A 311 -34.70 0.23 32.73
C THR A 311 -33.72 -0.71 32.02
N ALA A 312 -33.88 -2.03 32.18
CA ALA A 312 -33.03 -3.01 31.50
C ALA A 312 -33.24 -2.99 29.98
N LYS A 313 -34.50 -2.86 29.50
CA LYS A 313 -34.81 -2.72 28.07
C LYS A 313 -34.20 -1.45 27.48
N GLU A 314 -34.39 -0.31 28.13
CA GLU A 314 -33.81 0.97 27.70
C GLU A 314 -32.27 0.93 27.68
N HIS A 315 -31.66 0.26 28.65
CA HIS A 315 -30.21 0.05 28.66
C HIS A 315 -29.76 -0.85 27.50
N SER A 316 -30.50 -1.92 27.18
CA SER A 316 -30.22 -2.78 26.04
C SER A 316 -30.25 -1.99 24.73
N GLU A 317 -31.31 -1.20 24.51
CA GLU A 317 -31.44 -0.37 23.31
C GLU A 317 -30.31 0.68 23.19
N LYS A 318 -29.87 1.26 24.31
CA LYS A 318 -28.72 2.17 24.32
C LYS A 318 -27.43 1.45 23.93
N VAL A 319 -27.20 0.25 24.46
CA VAL A 319 -26.02 -0.56 24.10
C VAL A 319 -26.04 -0.92 22.63
N ASP A 320 -27.19 -1.37 22.11
CA ASP A 320 -27.32 -1.73 20.69
C ASP A 320 -27.11 -0.53 19.77
N LYS A 321 -27.63 0.65 20.13
CA LYS A 321 -27.37 1.90 19.41
C LYS A 321 -25.88 2.27 19.41
N VAL A 322 -25.21 2.18 20.57
CA VAL A 322 -23.78 2.49 20.68
C VAL A 322 -22.93 1.49 19.88
N MET A 323 -23.25 0.20 19.95
CA MET A 323 -22.56 -0.85 19.20
C MET A 323 -22.74 -0.67 17.69
N SER A 324 -23.97 -0.38 17.25
CA SER A 324 -24.28 -0.09 15.84
C SER A 324 -23.53 1.15 15.34
N GLN A 325 -23.52 2.22 16.14
CA GLN A 325 -22.78 3.44 15.80
C GLN A 325 -21.27 3.19 15.74
N SER A 326 -20.72 2.41 16.67
CA SER A 326 -19.30 2.04 16.68
C SER A 326 -18.92 1.25 15.41
N GLN A 327 -19.79 0.33 14.96
CA GLN A 327 -19.59 -0.40 13.70
C GLN A 327 -19.63 0.54 12.48
N ILE A 328 -20.58 1.48 12.44
CA ILE A 328 -20.67 2.50 11.37
C ILE A 328 -19.39 3.33 11.33
N ASP A 329 -18.89 3.77 12.48
CA ASP A 329 -17.68 4.59 12.58
C ASP A 329 -16.43 3.79 12.19
N GLU A 330 -16.35 2.51 12.54
CA GLU A 330 -15.26 1.62 12.11
C GLU A 330 -15.27 1.42 10.59
N MET A 331 -16.46 1.23 9.99
CA MET A 331 -16.63 1.10 8.54
C MET A 331 -16.21 2.37 7.82
N LYS A 332 -16.63 3.55 8.29
CA LYS A 332 -16.19 4.84 7.73
C LYS A 332 -14.67 5.00 7.78
N ARG A 333 -14.01 4.62 8.88
CA ARG A 333 -12.54 4.65 8.99
C ARG A 333 -11.87 3.68 8.02
N LYS A 334 -12.44 2.49 7.80
CA LYS A 334 -11.92 1.52 6.81
C LYS A 334 -12.09 2.07 5.40
N GLU A 335 -13.22 2.70 5.10
CA GLU A 335 -13.49 3.34 3.82
C GLU A 335 -12.50 4.50 3.54
N GLU A 336 -12.24 5.37 4.51
CA GLU A 336 -11.24 6.44 4.39
C GLU A 336 -9.83 5.90 4.14
N LYS A 337 -9.43 4.83 4.86
CA LYS A 337 -8.14 4.16 4.62
C LYS A 337 -8.07 3.60 3.21
N LEU A 338 -9.14 2.98 2.72
CA LEU A 338 -9.21 2.45 1.37
C LEU A 338 -9.10 3.58 0.33
N LYS A 339 -9.81 4.70 0.52
CA LYS A 339 -9.70 5.89 -0.33
C LYS A 339 -8.26 6.41 -0.39
N GLN A 340 -7.56 6.49 0.75
CA GLN A 340 -6.15 6.89 0.80
C GLN A 340 -5.23 5.92 0.06
N ILE A 341 -5.48 4.61 0.15
CA ILE A 341 -4.73 3.58 -0.58
C ILE A 341 -4.94 3.75 -2.09
N VAL A 342 -6.19 3.87 -2.53
CA VAL A 342 -6.54 4.11 -3.94
C VAL A 342 -5.86 5.38 -4.46
N GLU A 343 -5.88 6.46 -3.70
CA GLU A 343 -5.25 7.72 -4.09
C GLU A 343 -3.72 7.59 -4.19
N LYS A 344 -3.08 6.85 -3.27
CA LYS A 344 -1.65 6.54 -3.36
C LYS A 344 -1.32 5.69 -4.59
N SER A 345 -2.12 4.65 -4.86
CA SER A 345 -1.96 3.81 -6.04
C SER A 345 -2.08 4.63 -7.33
N ARG A 346 -3.08 5.52 -7.43
CA ARG A 346 -3.25 6.42 -8.57
C ARG A 346 -2.06 7.37 -8.74
N LYS A 347 -1.51 7.90 -7.64
CA LYS A 347 -0.29 8.73 -7.69
C LYS A 347 0.92 7.94 -8.18
N ILE A 348 1.07 6.68 -7.78
CA ILE A 348 2.13 5.78 -8.24
C ILE A 348 1.96 5.48 -9.73
N GLU A 349 0.75 5.16 -10.17
CA GLU A 349 0.42 4.89 -11.57
C GLU A 349 0.72 6.10 -12.46
N ASN A 350 0.35 7.32 -12.03
CA ASN A 350 0.72 8.55 -12.73
C ASN A 350 2.25 8.78 -12.78
N MET A 351 3.00 8.38 -11.74
CA MET A 351 4.46 8.46 -11.76
C MET A 351 5.09 7.42 -12.70
N LEU A 352 4.50 6.22 -12.80
CA LEU A 352 4.91 5.19 -13.74
C LEU A 352 4.67 5.66 -15.18
N GLY A 353 3.48 6.18 -15.49
CA GLY A 353 3.18 6.75 -16.81
C GLY A 353 4.16 7.86 -17.21
N LYS A 354 4.48 8.79 -16.30
CA LYS A 354 5.50 9.83 -16.56
C LYS A 354 6.90 9.25 -16.83
N LYS A 355 7.27 8.16 -16.16
CA LYS A 355 8.56 7.48 -16.39
C LYS A 355 8.59 6.77 -17.74
N GLU A 356 7.48 6.15 -18.13
CA GLU A 356 7.31 5.51 -19.44
C GLU A 356 7.37 6.56 -20.56
N ASP A 357 6.68 7.70 -20.41
CA ASP A 357 6.74 8.82 -21.35
C ASP A 357 8.17 9.36 -21.51
N LEU A 358 8.90 9.51 -20.39
CA LEU A 358 10.32 9.92 -20.39
C LEU A 358 11.21 8.88 -21.08
N ALA A 359 10.96 7.59 -20.85
CA ALA A 359 11.71 6.51 -21.49
C ALA A 359 11.45 6.49 -23.00
N HIS A 360 10.20 6.69 -23.43
CA HIS A 360 9.83 6.79 -24.84
C HIS A 360 10.50 7.99 -25.50
N LEU A 361 10.43 9.16 -24.87
CA LEU A 361 11.05 10.39 -25.39
C LEU A 361 12.58 10.26 -25.49
N ASN A 362 13.22 9.59 -24.54
CA ASN A 362 14.65 9.29 -24.59
C ASN A 362 14.99 8.28 -25.69
N SER A 363 14.17 7.24 -25.86
CA SER A 363 14.31 6.27 -26.95
C SER A 363 14.22 6.95 -28.32
N GLU A 364 13.23 7.82 -28.52
CA GLU A 364 13.09 8.61 -29.76
C GLU A 364 14.27 9.56 -29.99
N LYS A 365 14.78 10.23 -28.95
CA LYS A 365 15.99 11.05 -29.06
C LYS A 365 17.19 10.22 -29.51
N VAL A 366 17.39 9.03 -28.94
CA VAL A 366 18.48 8.12 -29.32
C VAL A 366 18.31 7.65 -30.76
N LYS A 367 17.09 7.26 -31.16
CA LYS A 367 16.76 6.88 -32.53
C LYS A 367 17.10 8.01 -33.52
N ASN A 368 16.65 9.23 -33.25
CA ASN A 368 16.93 10.41 -34.09
C ASN A 368 18.43 10.74 -34.18
N VAL A 369 19.19 10.55 -33.08
CA VAL A 369 20.65 10.74 -33.10
C VAL A 369 21.34 9.66 -33.92
N LEU A 370 20.89 8.41 -33.83
CA LEU A 370 21.43 7.31 -34.63
C LEU A 370 21.13 7.50 -36.11
N GLU A 371 19.89 7.84 -36.48
CA GLU A 371 19.50 8.14 -37.87
C GLU A 371 20.38 9.26 -38.45
N LYS A 372 20.54 10.38 -37.73
CA LYS A 372 21.45 11.46 -38.16
C LYS A 372 22.91 11.02 -38.32
N LYS A 373 23.38 10.06 -37.51
CA LYS A 373 24.74 9.51 -37.65
C LYS A 373 24.85 8.57 -38.86
N PHE A 374 23.82 7.78 -39.13
CA PHE A 374 23.75 6.94 -40.32
C PHE A 374 23.70 7.79 -41.60
N ASP A 375 22.87 8.84 -41.63
CA ASP A 375 22.77 9.76 -42.77
C ASP A 375 24.11 10.45 -43.05
N ARG A 376 24.83 10.92 -42.00
CA ARG A 376 26.17 11.50 -42.14
C ARG A 376 27.19 10.51 -42.68
N LYS A 377 27.12 9.25 -42.25
CA LYS A 377 28.01 8.19 -42.74
C LYS A 377 27.70 7.83 -44.19
N GLU A 378 26.43 7.82 -44.58
CA GLU A 378 26.00 7.61 -45.96
C GLU A 378 26.44 8.77 -46.88
N GLN A 379 26.34 10.01 -46.41
CA GLN A 379 26.89 11.18 -47.11
C GLN A 379 28.41 11.06 -47.31
N GLY A 380 29.17 10.71 -46.26
CA GLY A 380 30.61 10.49 -46.39
C GLY A 380 30.98 9.39 -47.39
N ILE A 381 30.20 8.32 -47.47
CA ILE A 381 30.40 7.25 -48.47
C ILE A 381 30.10 7.75 -49.89
N LYS A 382 29.03 8.55 -50.07
CA LYS A 382 28.70 9.17 -51.37
C LYS A 382 29.78 10.15 -51.83
N GLU A 383 30.32 10.94 -50.93
CA GLU A 383 31.42 11.88 -51.20
C GLU A 383 32.70 11.16 -51.62
N VAL A 384 33.11 10.12 -50.89
CA VAL A 384 34.27 9.28 -51.25
C VAL A 384 34.09 8.62 -52.61
N LYS A 385 32.88 8.11 -52.90
CA LYS A 385 32.56 7.52 -54.22
C LYS A 385 32.63 8.56 -55.34
N SER A 386 32.15 9.77 -55.08
CA SER A 386 32.22 10.89 -56.03
C SER A 386 33.66 11.31 -56.33
N GLU A 387 34.52 11.44 -55.30
CA GLU A 387 35.93 11.76 -55.50
C GLU A 387 36.69 10.64 -56.23
N PHE A 388 36.37 9.38 -55.94
CA PHE A 388 36.95 8.24 -56.65
C PHE A 388 36.61 8.28 -58.15
N ASN A 389 35.34 8.54 -58.49
CA ASN A 389 34.91 8.66 -59.88
C ASN A 389 35.58 9.86 -60.60
N LYS A 390 35.77 10.99 -59.93
CA LYS A 390 36.50 12.13 -60.49
C LYS A 390 37.96 11.76 -60.80
N LYS A 391 38.66 11.10 -59.87
CA LYS A 391 40.03 10.64 -60.09
C LYS A 391 40.13 9.61 -61.23
N LEU A 392 39.16 8.71 -61.33
CA LEU A 392 39.10 7.74 -62.43
C LEU A 392 38.97 8.45 -63.77
N HIS A 393 38.09 9.46 -63.85
CA HIS A 393 37.89 10.23 -65.06
C HIS A 393 39.13 11.06 -65.45
N GLU A 394 39.85 11.63 -64.48
CA GLU A 394 41.14 12.30 -64.73
C GLU A 394 42.21 11.34 -65.26
N ILE A 395 42.21 10.08 -64.84
CA ILE A 395 43.12 9.05 -65.35
C ILE A 395 42.76 8.71 -66.80
N GLU A 396 41.48 8.51 -67.10
CA GLU A 396 40.99 8.24 -68.46
C GLU A 396 41.33 9.39 -69.42
N GLU A 397 41.11 10.65 -69.02
CA GLU A 397 41.50 11.80 -69.84
C GLU A 397 43.01 11.87 -70.10
N LYS A 398 43.82 11.54 -69.09
CA LYS A 398 45.29 11.52 -69.23
C LYS A 398 45.74 10.42 -70.18
N ASP A 399 45.11 9.26 -70.15
CA ASP A 399 45.41 8.18 -71.07
C ASP A 399 44.97 8.51 -72.50
N GLU A 400 43.81 9.12 -72.69
CA GLU A 400 43.35 9.57 -74.02
C GLU A 400 44.28 10.65 -74.61
N LYS A 401 44.78 11.56 -73.77
CA LYS A 401 45.80 12.57 -74.16
C LYS A 401 47.12 11.90 -74.55
N LYS A 402 47.56 10.86 -73.85
CA LYS A 402 48.76 10.08 -74.22
C LYS A 402 48.56 9.35 -75.55
N THR A 403 47.41 8.73 -75.78
CA THR A 403 47.15 8.02 -77.05
C THR A 403 47.21 8.99 -78.23
N LYS A 404 46.56 10.16 -78.10
CA LYS A 404 46.61 11.22 -79.12
C LYS A 404 48.04 11.73 -79.38
N PHE A 405 48.87 11.84 -78.35
CA PHE A 405 50.28 12.22 -78.49
C PHE A 405 51.09 11.17 -79.26
N PHE A 406 50.95 9.88 -78.92
CA PHE A 406 51.66 8.80 -79.60
C PHE A 406 51.22 8.63 -81.06
N ASP A 407 49.93 8.80 -81.36
CA ASP A 407 49.43 8.82 -82.74
C ASP A 407 50.00 10.00 -83.53
N GLY A 408 50.09 11.18 -82.91
CA GLY A 408 50.75 12.35 -83.50
C GLY A 408 52.23 12.11 -83.78
N PHE A 409 52.94 11.48 -82.84
CA PHE A 409 54.35 11.13 -82.99
C PHE A 409 54.57 10.12 -84.13
N ALA A 410 53.75 9.06 -84.22
CA ALA A 410 53.84 8.06 -85.28
C ALA A 410 53.62 8.68 -86.68
N LYS A 411 52.63 9.57 -86.82
CA LYS A 411 52.40 10.32 -88.07
C LYS A 411 53.58 11.23 -88.44
N HIS A 412 54.21 11.86 -87.45
CA HIS A 412 55.38 12.72 -87.67
C HIS A 412 56.60 11.91 -88.15
N VAL A 413 56.86 10.75 -87.56
CA VAL A 413 57.93 9.84 -87.99
C VAL A 413 57.69 9.37 -89.43
N GLN A 414 56.46 8.96 -89.77
CA GLN A 414 56.12 8.60 -91.16
C GLN A 414 56.35 9.74 -92.15
N LYS A 415 56.05 10.98 -91.77
CA LYS A 415 56.31 12.16 -92.61
C LYS A 415 57.81 12.34 -92.88
N ILE A 416 58.65 12.26 -91.84
CA ILE A 416 60.11 12.36 -91.97
C ILE A 416 60.67 11.24 -92.87
N VAL A 417 60.15 10.02 -92.74
CA VAL A 417 60.57 8.88 -93.58
C VAL A 417 60.22 9.13 -95.04
N LYS A 418 58.98 9.58 -95.34
CA LYS A 418 58.57 9.93 -96.70
C LYS A 418 59.42 11.06 -97.29
N GLU A 419 59.73 12.09 -96.51
CA GLU A 419 60.60 13.19 -96.94
C GLU A 419 62.03 12.72 -97.25
N LYS A 420 62.59 11.79 -96.46
CA LYS A 420 63.91 11.19 -96.74
C LYS A 420 63.90 10.32 -98.00
N ILE A 421 62.84 9.53 -98.22
CA ILE A 421 62.68 8.73 -99.45
C ILE A 421 62.63 9.66 -100.67
N GLN A 422 61.85 10.75 -100.59
CA GLN A 422 61.75 11.73 -101.67
C GLN A 422 63.11 12.38 -101.98
N LYS A 423 63.83 12.87 -100.95
CA LYS A 423 65.17 13.45 -101.15
C LYS A 423 66.15 12.49 -101.81
N ASN A 424 66.13 11.20 -101.44
CA ASN A 424 66.98 10.20 -102.09
C ASN A 424 66.58 9.92 -103.54
N SER A 425 65.28 9.95 -103.85
CA SER A 425 64.78 9.84 -105.23
C SER A 425 65.25 11.01 -106.08
N ASP A 426 65.14 12.24 -105.57
CA ASP A 426 65.56 13.45 -106.28
C ASP A 426 67.07 13.47 -106.55
N VAL A 427 67.88 12.97 -105.61
CA VAL A 427 69.35 12.80 -105.79
C VAL A 427 69.64 11.83 -106.92
N LYS A 428 68.97 10.67 -106.97
CA LYS A 428 69.14 9.70 -108.05
C LYS A 428 68.73 10.28 -109.40
N GLN A 429 67.58 10.96 -109.46
CA GLN A 429 67.09 11.58 -110.67
C GLN A 429 68.07 12.64 -111.20
N ASN A 430 68.60 13.50 -110.33
CA ASN A 430 69.61 14.50 -110.70
C ASN A 430 70.93 13.86 -111.20
N GLN A 431 71.36 12.74 -110.61
CA GLN A 431 72.52 12.00 -111.10
C GLN A 431 72.28 11.43 -112.50
N THR A 432 71.10 10.87 -112.76
CA THR A 432 70.72 10.36 -114.08
C THR A 432 70.65 11.49 -115.11
N THR A 433 69.99 12.61 -114.80
CA THR A 433 69.91 13.75 -115.72
C THR A 433 71.28 14.37 -116.01
N ASN A 434 72.18 14.43 -115.02
CA ASN A 434 73.56 14.88 -115.25
C ASN A 434 74.36 13.91 -116.13
N TYR A 435 74.14 12.61 -115.99
CA TYR A 435 74.77 11.60 -116.84
C TYR A 435 74.28 11.70 -118.29
N GLU A 436 72.97 11.80 -118.52
CA GLU A 436 72.37 11.98 -119.85
C GLU A 436 72.91 13.24 -120.54
N LYS A 437 73.00 14.36 -119.82
CA LYS A 437 73.53 15.62 -120.35
C LYS A 437 75.02 15.51 -120.75
N CYS A 438 75.81 14.77 -119.98
CA CYS A 438 77.21 14.51 -120.28
C CYS A 438 77.37 13.65 -121.55
N CYS A 439 76.50 12.66 -121.75
CA CYS A 439 76.44 11.86 -122.97
C CYS A 439 76.05 12.70 -124.20
N GLU A 440 75.05 13.59 -124.08
CA GLU A 440 74.65 14.50 -125.16
C GLU A 440 75.78 15.46 -125.56
N ASP A 441 76.52 16.01 -124.58
CA ASP A 441 77.64 16.91 -124.86
C ASP A 441 78.79 16.18 -125.57
N TYR A 442 79.03 14.90 -125.24
CA TYR A 442 80.03 14.08 -125.90
C TYR A 442 79.67 13.74 -127.36
N GLU A 443 78.41 13.39 -127.63
CA GLU A 443 77.90 13.18 -129.00
C GLU A 443 78.06 14.47 -129.84
N ARG A 444 77.68 15.63 -129.30
CA ARG A 444 77.87 16.93 -129.99
C ARG A 444 79.33 17.26 -130.27
N PHE A 445 80.24 16.90 -129.36
CA PHE A 445 81.67 17.07 -129.58
C PHE A 445 82.19 16.17 -130.71
N LYS A 446 81.78 14.90 -130.72
CA LYS A 446 82.11 13.93 -131.78
C LYS A 446 81.65 14.42 -133.16
N ASP A 447 80.43 14.95 -133.26
CA ASP A 447 79.90 15.51 -134.51
C ASP A 447 80.71 16.71 -135.01
N LYS A 448 81.13 17.62 -134.12
CA LYS A 448 82.01 18.75 -134.48
C LYS A 448 83.36 18.28 -135.03
N VAL A 449 83.94 17.23 -134.46
CA VAL A 449 85.21 16.65 -134.94
C VAL A 449 85.02 16.04 -136.33
N MET A 450 83.94 15.29 -136.55
CA MET A 450 83.63 14.68 -137.85
C MET A 450 83.41 15.73 -138.94
N GLN A 451 82.65 16.80 -138.66
CA GLN A 451 82.45 17.90 -139.62
C GLN A 451 83.77 18.59 -139.99
N LYS A 452 84.67 18.80 -139.02
CA LYS A 452 86.01 19.37 -139.28
C LYS A 452 86.84 18.46 -140.18
N HIS A 453 86.80 17.14 -139.95
CA HIS A 453 87.51 16.18 -140.78
C HIS A 453 86.98 16.17 -142.23
N PHE A 454 85.66 16.19 -142.41
CA PHE A 454 85.02 16.23 -143.73
C PHE A 454 85.40 17.50 -144.51
N ARG A 455 85.45 18.65 -143.82
CA ARG A 455 85.87 19.93 -144.41
C ARG A 455 87.32 19.90 -144.89
N LEU A 456 88.22 19.32 -144.09
CA LEU A 456 89.65 19.22 -144.44
C LEU A 456 89.88 18.26 -145.61
N SER A 457 89.17 17.13 -145.66
CA SER A 457 89.23 16.19 -146.78
C SER A 457 88.79 16.85 -148.09
N ARG A 458 87.67 17.60 -148.09
CA ARG A 458 87.18 18.33 -149.26
C ARG A 458 88.18 19.39 -149.76
N LEU A 459 88.83 20.11 -148.83
CA LEU A 459 89.83 21.11 -149.17
C LEU A 459 91.10 20.50 -149.81
N ALA A 460 91.50 19.30 -149.37
CA ALA A 460 92.63 18.58 -149.95
C ALA A 460 92.35 18.12 -151.39
N GLU A 461 91.10 17.73 -151.68
CA GLU A 461 90.64 17.36 -153.02
C GLU A 461 90.59 18.55 -153.98
N ASP A 462 90.14 19.72 -153.52
CA ASP A 462 90.16 20.96 -154.30
C ASP A 462 91.59 21.39 -154.68
N ILE A 463 92.54 21.30 -153.73
CA ILE A 463 93.97 21.60 -153.99
C ILE A 463 94.55 20.65 -155.05
N LYS A 464 94.23 19.36 -154.98
CA LYS A 464 94.68 18.36 -155.96
C LYS A 464 94.17 18.69 -157.37
N THR A 465 92.90 19.07 -157.46
CA THR A 465 92.23 19.41 -158.73
C THR A 465 92.80 20.68 -159.36
N HIS A 466 93.04 21.72 -158.55
CA HIS A 466 93.69 22.95 -159.02
C HIS A 466 95.11 22.72 -159.55
N ARG A 467 95.88 21.83 -158.90
CA ARG A 467 97.25 21.49 -159.32
C ARG A 467 97.26 20.76 -160.68
N GLN A 468 96.28 19.88 -160.92
CA GLN A 468 96.10 19.21 -162.21
C GLN A 468 95.71 20.21 -163.32
N ASN A 469 94.79 21.13 -163.04
CA ASN A 469 94.37 22.16 -164.00
C ASN A 469 95.52 23.11 -164.39
N LEU A 470 96.34 23.53 -163.43
CA LEU A 470 97.55 24.34 -163.69
C LEU A 470 98.58 23.62 -164.58
N SER A 471 98.76 22.31 -164.39
CA SER A 471 99.65 21.51 -165.23
C SER A 471 99.13 21.39 -166.66
N ALA A 472 97.81 21.26 -166.85
CA ALA A 472 97.18 21.21 -168.16
C ALA A 472 97.28 22.55 -168.92
N LEU A 473 97.06 23.67 -168.24
CA LEU A 473 97.15 25.01 -168.84
C LEU A 473 98.56 25.34 -169.35
N LYS A 474 99.61 24.98 -168.58
CA LYS A 474 101.00 25.13 -169.03
C LYS A 474 101.32 24.34 -170.30
N ARG A 475 100.75 23.13 -170.45
CA ARG A 475 100.96 22.32 -171.66
C ARG A 475 100.31 22.94 -172.89
N ARG A 476 99.05 23.42 -172.77
CA ARG A 476 98.37 24.12 -173.87
C ARG A 476 99.10 25.39 -174.31
N SER A 477 99.51 26.23 -173.37
CA SER A 477 100.21 27.48 -173.68
C SER A 477 101.52 27.24 -174.43
N ASN A 478 102.30 26.23 -174.04
CA ASN A 478 103.54 25.88 -174.75
C ASN A 478 103.28 25.37 -176.18
N LEU A 479 102.14 24.70 -176.41
CA LEU A 479 101.78 24.17 -177.72
C LEU A 479 101.38 25.29 -178.70
N GLU A 480 100.57 26.25 -178.25
CA GLU A 480 100.14 27.39 -179.06
C GLU A 480 101.33 28.24 -179.55
N VAL A 481 102.33 28.44 -178.69
CA VAL A 481 103.56 29.17 -179.04
C VAL A 481 104.36 28.46 -180.15
N ASN A 482 104.40 27.13 -180.13
CA ASN A 482 105.09 26.35 -181.17
C ASN A 482 104.35 26.37 -182.51
N ILE A 483 103.01 26.32 -182.49
CA ILE A 483 102.20 26.38 -183.71
C ILE A 483 102.37 27.73 -184.42
N LEU A 484 102.36 28.83 -183.68
CA LEU A 484 102.53 30.18 -184.24
C LEU A 484 103.91 30.40 -184.87
N ARG A 485 104.97 29.78 -184.31
CA ARG A 485 106.33 29.88 -184.87
C ARG A 485 106.48 29.22 -186.23
N ASN A 486 105.84 28.07 -186.43
CA ASN A 486 105.99 27.30 -187.67
C ASN A 486 105.20 27.89 -188.85
N ALA A 487 104.15 28.66 -188.58
CA ALA A 487 103.35 29.29 -189.65
C ALA A 487 104.05 30.49 -190.32
N ALA A 488 105.06 31.09 -189.68
CA ALA A 488 105.69 32.32 -190.15
C ALA A 488 106.83 32.10 -191.15
N THR A 489 107.31 30.88 -191.35
CA THR A 489 108.60 30.60 -192.02
C THR A 489 108.52 29.83 -193.33
N SER A 490 107.35 29.43 -193.84
CA SER A 490 107.24 28.74 -195.14
C SER A 490 106.39 29.52 -196.17
N ASN A 491 107.08 30.10 -197.17
CA ASN A 491 106.55 30.81 -198.34
C ASN A 491 105.90 29.87 -199.36
N SER A 492 104.84 29.20 -198.96
CA SER A 492 103.94 28.45 -199.85
C SER A 492 102.53 28.57 -199.28
N PRO A 493 101.50 28.80 -200.11
CA PRO A 493 100.13 28.91 -199.62
C PRO A 493 99.67 27.53 -199.14
N MET A 494 99.92 27.21 -197.86
CA MET A 494 99.40 26.01 -197.22
C MET A 494 97.88 26.13 -197.12
N LYS A 495 97.21 25.16 -197.75
CA LYS A 495 95.76 25.10 -197.85
C LYS A 495 95.14 25.12 -196.47
N ARG A 496 93.99 25.79 -196.35
CA ARG A 496 93.11 25.84 -195.18
C ARG A 496 92.78 24.45 -194.58
N SER A 497 92.93 23.37 -195.35
CA SER A 497 92.75 21.98 -194.93
C SER A 497 93.83 21.45 -193.98
N GLU A 498 95.07 21.96 -194.05
CA GLU A 498 96.19 21.45 -193.24
C GLU A 498 96.24 22.10 -191.84
N ILE A 499 95.78 23.35 -191.71
CA ILE A 499 95.65 24.04 -190.41
C ILE A 499 94.49 23.46 -189.58
N LYS A 500 93.47 22.89 -190.24
CA LYS A 500 92.33 22.27 -189.54
C LYS A 500 92.70 20.91 -188.92
N ALA A 501 93.54 20.13 -189.60
CA ALA A 501 93.98 18.81 -189.12
C ALA A 501 94.83 18.90 -187.83
N LEU A 502 95.63 19.96 -187.66
CA LEU A 502 96.46 20.16 -186.45
C LEU A 502 95.69 20.73 -185.25
N ARG A 503 94.52 21.35 -185.46
CA ARG A 503 93.63 21.81 -184.37
C ARG A 503 92.71 20.72 -183.82
N GLU A 504 92.49 19.65 -184.58
CA GLU A 504 91.58 18.56 -184.20
C GLU A 504 92.30 17.40 -183.50
N THR A 505 93.64 17.41 -183.41
CA THR A 505 94.42 16.31 -182.82
C THR A 505 94.92 16.53 -181.39
N PHE A 506 94.80 17.72 -180.77
CA PHE A 506 95.28 17.95 -179.40
C PHE A 506 94.45 18.93 -178.56
#